data_AF-K0C454-F1
#
_entry.id   AF-K0C454-F1
#
_cell.length_a   1.000
_cell.length_b   1.000
_cell.length_c   1.000
_cell.angle_alpha   90.00
_cell.angle_beta   90.00
_cell.angle_gamma   90.00
#
_symmetry.space_group_name_H-M   'P 1'
#
loop_
_entity.id
_entity.type
_entity.pdbx_description
1 polymer ?
#
loop_
_entity_poly.entity_id
_entity_poly.type
_entity_poly.pdbx_seq_one_letter_code
_entity_poly.pdbx_strand_id
1 'polypeptide(L)' 'MSQKPLPLDIQKKIVIDFLKQCNDYSELMLNKYQQQLSDQDLKDSASQKIHDWNTYKDFNEYAINELDGDELDDWFK' A
#
# COMPACT_ATOMS: atom_id res chain seq x y z
N MET A 1 -2.22 -19.20 -27.03
CA MET A 1 -1.07 -19.82 -26.34
C MET A 1 -1.37 -19.79 -24.85
N SER A 2 -1.39 -20.94 -24.18
CA SER A 2 -1.57 -20.95 -22.72
C SER A 2 -0.24 -20.54 -22.09
N GLN A 3 -0.16 -19.32 -21.55
CA GLN A 3 1.02 -18.91 -20.80
C GLN A 3 1.08 -19.76 -19.52
N LYS A 4 2.20 -20.44 -19.30
CA LYS A 4 2.46 -21.07 -18.01
C LYS A 4 2.48 -19.96 -16.94
N PRO A 5 1.85 -20.19 -15.78
CA PRO A 5 1.94 -19.24 -14.67
C PRO A 5 3.40 -19.03 -14.28
N LEU A 6 3.72 -17.79 -13.90
CA LEU A 6 5.05 -17.44 -13.40
C LEU A 6 5.36 -18.26 -12.14
N PRO A 7 6.65 -18.50 -11.83
CA PRO A 7 7.04 -19.04 -10.53
C PRO A 7 6.44 -18.22 -9.38
N LEU A 8 6.05 -18.88 -8.28
CA LEU A 8 5.37 -18.27 -7.14
C LEU A 8 6.15 -17.07 -6.57
N ASP A 9 7.47 -17.20 -6.45
CA ASP A 9 8.38 -16.15 -5.99
C ASP A 9 8.31 -14.90 -6.89
N ILE A 10 8.18 -15.09 -8.20
CA ILE A 10 8.02 -13.98 -9.15
C ILE A 10 6.64 -13.35 -9.02
N GLN A 11 5.59 -14.14 -8.84
CA GLN A 11 4.23 -13.62 -8.64
C GLN A 11 4.14 -12.77 -7.36
N LYS A 12 4.65 -13.28 -6.24
CA LYS A 12 4.75 -12.54 -4.96
C LYS A 12 5.53 -11.25 -5.12
N LYS A 13 6.71 -11.31 -5.76
CA LYS A 13 7.54 -10.13 -5.99
C LYS A 13 6.81 -9.03 -6.75
N ILE A 14 6.04 -9.37 -7.78
CA ILE A 14 5.24 -8.40 -8.53
C ILE A 14 4.21 -7.70 -7.62
N VAL A 15 3.53 -8.46 -6.76
CA VAL A 15 2.54 -7.91 -5.83
C VAL A 15 3.20 -7.05 -4.76
N ILE A 16 4.32 -7.49 -4.19
CA ILE A 16 5.11 -6.71 -3.22
C ILE A 16 5.57 -5.39 -3.84
N ASP A 17 6.11 -5.42 -5.06
CA ASP A 17 6.58 -4.23 -5.77
C ASP A 17 5.42 -3.26 -6.07
N PHE A 18 4.22 -3.79 -6.34
CA PHE A 18 3.01 -2.98 -6.48
C PHE A 18 2.60 -2.33 -5.15
N LEU A 19 2.55 -3.09 -4.06
CA LEU A 19 2.19 -2.57 -2.73
C LEU A 19 3.19 -1.50 -2.25
N LYS A 20 4.49 -1.66 -2.56
CA LYS A 20 5.50 -0.62 -2.30
C LYS A 20 5.22 0.67 -3.07
N GLN A 21 4.83 0.59 -4.34
CA GLN A 21 4.40 1.77 -5.11
C GLN A 21 3.13 2.41 -4.53
N CYS A 22 2.19 1.61 -4.00
CA CYS A 22 1.04 2.15 -3.28
C CYS A 22 1.45 2.89 -2.00
N ASN A 23 2.48 2.42 -1.29
CA ASN A 23 3.03 3.10 -0.12
C ASN A 23 3.72 4.41 -0.52
N ASP A 24 4.53 4.42 -1.58
CA ASP A 24 5.14 5.64 -2.11
C ASP A 24 4.07 6.69 -2.48
N TYR A 25 2.97 6.25 -3.12
CA TYR A 25 1.85 7.13 -3.42
C TYR A 25 1.15 7.66 -2.15
N SER A 26 0.99 6.79 -1.14
CA SER A 26 0.43 7.18 0.15
C SER A 26 1.29 8.26 0.84
N GLU A 27 2.62 8.17 0.76
CA GLU A 27 3.53 9.20 1.27
C GLU A 27 3.37 10.55 0.57
N LEU A 28 3.23 10.55 -0.76
CA LEU A 28 2.93 11.77 -1.52
C LEU A 28 1.62 12.42 -1.05
N MET A 29 0.59 11.61 -0.82
CA MET A 29 -0.70 12.08 -0.33
C MET A 29 -0.64 12.59 1.11
N LEU A 30 0.07 11.89 1.99
CA LEU A 30 0.30 12.33 3.37
C LEU A 30 1.00 13.69 3.42
N ASN A 31 2.06 13.89 2.63
CA ASN A 31 2.75 15.17 2.52
C ASN A 31 1.81 16.29 2.06
N LYS A 32 0.95 16.01 1.07
CA LYS A 32 -0.07 16.97 0.59
C LYS A 32 -1.03 17.37 1.70
N TYR A 33 -1.57 16.42 2.47
CA TYR A 33 -2.54 16.74 3.52
C TYR A 33 -1.88 17.37 4.75
N GLN A 34 -0.63 17.03 5.07
CA GLN A 34 0.12 17.70 6.13
C GLN A 34 0.27 19.20 5.85
N GLN A 35 0.51 19.59 4.59
CA GLN A 35 0.54 21.00 4.20
C GLN A 35 -0.81 21.71 4.35
N GLN A 36 -1.92 20.97 4.33
CA GLN A 36 -3.27 21.52 4.50
C GLN A 36 -3.67 21.70 5.98
N LEU A 37 -2.88 21.18 6.94
CA LEU A 37 -3.18 21.32 8.37
C LEU A 37 -3.07 22.76 8.88
N SER A 38 -2.34 23.63 8.17
CA SER A 38 -2.24 25.05 8.50
C SER A 38 -3.42 25.88 8.01
N ASP A 39 -4.24 25.32 7.12
CA ASP A 39 -5.46 25.96 6.62
C ASP A 39 -6.64 25.61 7.55
N GLN A 40 -7.26 26.62 8.17
CA GLN A 40 -8.34 26.41 9.14
C GLN A 40 -9.57 25.74 8.53
N ASP A 41 -9.86 25.98 7.26
CA ASP A 41 -11.05 25.43 6.59
C ASP A 41 -10.84 23.97 6.16
N LEU A 42 -9.58 23.58 5.94
CA LEU A 42 -9.23 22.23 5.47
C LEU A 42 -8.74 21.31 6.60
N LYS A 43 -8.33 21.85 7.75
CA LYS A 43 -7.65 21.13 8.83
C LYS A 43 -8.34 19.83 9.25
N ASP A 44 -9.65 19.86 9.47
CA ASP A 44 -10.40 18.69 9.94
C ASP A 44 -10.44 17.60 8.87
N SER A 45 -10.71 17.99 7.62
CA SER A 45 -10.71 17.07 6.48
C SER A 45 -9.32 16.48 6.20
N ALA A 46 -8.27 17.30 6.32
CA ALA A 46 -6.89 16.89 6.15
C ALA A 46 -6.45 15.91 7.25
N SER A 47 -6.86 16.15 8.50
CA SER A 47 -6.57 15.25 9.63
C SER A 47 -7.17 13.86 9.42
N GLN A 48 -8.43 13.80 8.97
CA GLN A 48 -9.07 12.52 8.63
C GLN A 48 -8.35 11.83 7.47
N LYS A 49 -8.01 12.57 6.40
CA LYS A 49 -7.29 12.00 5.27
C LYS A 49 -5.91 11.45 5.67
N ILE A 50 -5.18 12.14 6.55
CA ILE A 50 -3.90 11.64 7.06
C ILE A 50 -4.10 10.31 7.80
N HIS A 51 -5.13 10.21 8.64
CA HIS A 51 -5.45 8.97 9.33
C HIS A 51 -5.77 7.82 8.35
N ASP A 52 -6.63 8.08 7.35
CA ASP A 52 -7.01 7.09 6.33
C ASP A 52 -5.78 6.59 5.55
N TRP A 53 -4.91 7.51 5.11
CA TRP A 53 -3.72 7.16 4.33
C TRP A 53 -2.67 6.40 5.15
N ASN A 54 -2.50 6.71 6.43
CA ASN A 54 -1.65 5.90 7.32
C ASN A 54 -2.23 4.49 7.47
N THR A 55 -3.55 4.37 7.65
CA THR A 55 -4.20 3.05 7.78
C THR A 55 -4.00 2.20 6.51
N TYR A 56 -4.11 2.81 5.32
CA TYR A 56 -3.82 2.11 4.07
C TYR A 56 -2.37 1.66 3.95
N LYS A 57 -1.42 2.52 4.35
CA LYS A 57 0.00 2.19 4.34
C LYS A 57 0.30 1.03 5.30
N ASP A 58 -0.22 1.09 6.53
CA ASP A 58 -0.05 0.06 7.54
C ASP A 58 -0.58 -1.28 7.02
N PHE A 59 -1.78 -1.30 6.42
CA PHE A 59 -2.35 -2.51 5.82
C PHE A 59 -1.44 -3.10 4.74
N ASN A 60 -0.94 -2.26 3.83
CA ASN A 60 -0.03 -2.73 2.77
C ASN A 60 1.28 -3.28 3.37
N GLU A 61 1.81 -2.68 4.43
CA GLU A 61 3.00 -3.19 5.13
C GLU A 61 2.75 -4.57 5.76
N TYR A 62 1.59 -4.79 6.38
CA TYR A 62 1.20 -6.12 6.85
C TYR A 62 1.14 -7.12 5.70
N ALA A 63 0.46 -6.77 4.60
CA ALA A 63 0.34 -7.65 3.44
C ALA A 63 1.71 -7.98 2.79
N ILE A 64 2.64 -7.01 2.74
CA ILE A 64 4.00 -7.25 2.25
C ILE A 64 4.71 -8.29 3.14
N ASN A 65 4.61 -8.16 4.47
CA ASN A 65 5.23 -9.11 5.39
C ASN A 65 4.65 -10.52 5.24
N GLU A 66 3.33 -10.65 5.07
CA GLU A 66 2.66 -11.94 4.83
C GLU A 66 2.96 -12.53 3.44
N LEU A 67 3.28 -11.69 2.44
CA LEU A 67 3.74 -12.14 1.11
C LEU A 67 5.20 -12.61 1.13
N ASP A 68 6.06 -11.93 1.91
CA ASP A 68 7.45 -12.34 2.14
C ASP A 68 7.54 -13.66 2.92
N GLY A 69 6.54 -13.93 3.77
CA GLY A 69 6.29 -15.23 4.41
C GLY A 69 5.59 -16.23 3.48
N ASP A 70 4.75 -17.10 4.04
CA ASP A 70 3.97 -18.11 3.31
C ASP A 70 2.46 -18.02 3.56
N GLU A 71 2.03 -17.04 4.36
CA GLU A 71 0.65 -16.87 4.81
C GLU A 71 -0.32 -16.61 3.64
N LEU A 72 0.15 -16.00 2.55
CA LEU A 72 -0.65 -15.64 1.37
C LEU A 72 -0.34 -16.49 0.12
N ASP A 73 0.41 -17.59 0.23
CA ASP A 73 0.72 -18.49 -0.90
C ASP A 73 -0.53 -19.01 -1.60
N ASP A 74 -1.59 -19.21 -0.80
CA ASP A 74 -2.87 -19.73 -1.25
C ASP A 74 -3.58 -18.84 -2.27
N TRP A 75 -3.19 -17.57 -2.41
CA TRP A 75 -3.76 -16.65 -3.39
C TRP A 75 -3.29 -16.92 -4.82
N PHE A 76 -2.19 -17.65 -4.99
CA PHE A 76 -1.52 -17.88 -6.28
C PHE A 76 -1.69 -19.31 -6.82
N LYS A 77 -2.69 -20.03 -6.31
CA LYS A 77 -3.05 -21.40 -6.71
C LYS A 77 -3.73 -21.49 -8.07
#